data_AF-G2KNS1-F1
#
_entry.id   AF-G2KNS1-F1
#
_cell.length_a   1.000
_cell.length_b   1.000
_cell.length_c   1.000
_cell.angle_alpha   90.00
_cell.angle_beta   90.00
_cell.angle_gamma   90.00
#
_symmetry.space_group_name_H-M   'P 1'
#
loop_
_entity.id
_entity.type
_entity.pdbx_description
1 polymer ?
#
loop_
_entity_poly.entity_id
_entity_poly.type
_entity_poly.pdbx_seq_one_letter_code
_entity_poly.pdbx_strand_id
1 'polypeptide(L)'
;MLEIIRKDLCEHVVILPEAASIVFGGGFWRLNTTLGIRASQRAILHIQQELESIVEGEKKWPVGLCDRGVLDGLAYWQGDEADFWAAAQSSLAAEYARYHCVIHLRTPTEEHGYNHDNPLRVETASQAALIDEKIHKIWSDHPRYHMINSHPDFLVKAEEAVRHIIRELPTICAQVAAA
;
A
#
# COMPACT_ATOMS: atom_id res chain seq x y z
N MET A 1 -11.15 1.85 -5.14
CA MET A 1 -11.30 1.34 -3.76
C MET A 1 -11.26 2.45 -2.73
N LEU A 2 -10.19 3.25 -2.65
CA LEU A 2 -10.09 4.32 -1.64
C LEU A 2 -11.23 5.34 -1.72
N GLU A 3 -11.79 5.60 -2.91
CA GLU A 3 -12.99 6.43 -3.05
C GLU A 3 -14.27 5.79 -2.49
N ILE A 4 -14.39 4.46 -2.52
CA ILE A 4 -15.50 3.71 -1.90
C ILE A 4 -15.34 3.79 -0.38
N ILE A 5 -14.13 3.50 0.09
CA ILE A 5 -13.71 3.66 1.49
C ILE A 5 -13.97 5.08 2.00
N ARG A 6 -13.71 6.14 1.22
CA ARG A 6 -14.03 7.52 1.61
C ARG A 6 -15.51 7.80 1.81
N LYS A 7 -16.38 7.09 1.09
CA LYS A 7 -17.83 7.26 1.18
C LYS A 7 -18.41 6.45 2.34
N ASP A 8 -17.82 5.30 2.63
CA ASP A 8 -18.36 4.33 3.58
C ASP A 8 -17.67 4.35 4.96
N LEU A 9 -16.48 4.94 5.07
CA LEU A 9 -15.77 5.09 6.36
C LEU A 9 -16.04 6.45 7.01
N CYS A 10 -16.18 6.44 8.33
CA CYS A 10 -16.46 7.61 9.14
C CYS A 10 -15.28 8.61 9.17
N GLU A 11 -15.54 9.82 9.68
CA GLU A 11 -14.59 10.93 9.85
C GLU A 11 -13.30 10.59 10.63
N HIS A 12 -13.27 9.42 11.27
CA HIS A 12 -12.19 8.92 12.11
C HIS A 12 -11.06 8.22 11.33
N VAL A 13 -11.24 7.93 10.03
CA VAL A 13 -10.22 7.30 9.20
C VAL A 13 -9.63 8.32 8.23
N VAL A 14 -8.34 8.62 8.37
CA VAL A 14 -7.61 9.43 7.37
C VAL A 14 -6.99 8.51 6.33
N ILE A 15 -7.21 8.82 5.06
CA ILE A 15 -6.58 8.10 3.95
C ILE A 15 -5.37 8.90 3.49
N LEU A 16 -4.19 8.28 3.55
CA LEU A 16 -2.96 8.89 3.09
C LEU A 16 -2.93 8.82 1.55
N PRO A 17 -2.44 9.89 0.87
CA PRO A 17 -2.23 9.84 -0.56
C PRO A 17 -1.13 8.82 -0.93
N GLU A 18 -1.25 8.20 -2.10
CA GLU A 18 -0.24 7.25 -2.58
C GLU A 18 1.09 7.97 -2.89
N ALA A 19 2.17 7.57 -2.21
CA ALA A 19 3.49 8.18 -2.36
C ALA A 19 4.02 8.11 -3.80
N ALA A 20 3.80 7.00 -4.51
CA ALA A 20 4.19 6.85 -5.92
C ALA A 20 3.44 7.84 -6.84
N SER A 21 2.14 8.03 -6.60
CA SER A 21 1.34 9.04 -7.31
C SER A 21 1.87 10.46 -7.09
N ILE A 22 2.27 10.81 -5.85
CA ILE A 22 2.90 12.11 -5.56
C ILE A 22 4.21 12.27 -6.32
N VAL A 23 5.09 11.28 -6.27
CA VAL A 23 6.42 11.32 -6.91
C VAL A 23 6.29 11.46 -8.42
N PHE A 24 5.55 10.56 -9.07
CA PHE A 24 5.45 10.55 -10.54
C PHE A 24 4.50 11.63 -11.06
N GLY A 25 3.45 11.97 -10.31
CA GLY A 25 2.58 13.12 -10.62
C GLY A 25 3.28 14.47 -10.45
N GLY A 26 4.26 14.55 -9.55
CA GLY A 26 5.10 15.74 -9.29
C GLY A 26 6.25 15.93 -10.28
N GLY A 27 6.37 15.09 -11.31
CA GLY A 27 7.37 15.23 -12.37
C GLY A 27 8.72 14.56 -12.09
N PHE A 28 8.82 13.70 -11.06
CA PHE A 28 10.01 12.90 -10.85
C PHE A 28 10.23 11.94 -12.02
N TRP A 29 11.49 11.77 -12.42
CA TRP A 29 11.82 10.97 -13.61
C TRP A 29 11.55 9.49 -13.40
N ARG A 30 10.77 8.89 -14.31
CA ARG A 30 10.48 7.46 -14.32
C ARG A 30 11.39 6.74 -15.32
N LEU A 31 12.63 6.49 -14.91
CA LEU A 31 13.64 5.80 -15.72
C LEU A 31 13.75 4.32 -15.34
N ASN A 32 13.96 3.46 -16.34
CA ASN A 32 14.12 2.01 -16.16
C ASN A 32 15.57 1.57 -15.86
N THR A 33 16.48 2.53 -15.59
CA THR A 33 17.85 2.23 -15.18
C THR A 33 17.88 1.90 -13.68
N THR A 34 18.83 1.08 -13.24
CA THR A 34 18.97 0.75 -11.80
C THR A 34 19.10 2.00 -10.93
N LEU A 35 19.84 3.02 -11.39
CA LEU A 35 19.94 4.30 -10.69
C LEU A 35 18.57 5.01 -10.59
N GLY A 36 17.82 5.09 -11.70
CA GLY A 36 16.52 5.75 -11.75
C GLY A 36 15.47 5.06 -10.88
N ILE A 37 15.42 3.72 -10.94
CA ILE A 37 14.54 2.91 -10.11
C ILE A 37 14.89 3.14 -8.64
N ARG A 38 16.16 2.97 -8.23
CA ARG A 38 16.57 3.22 -6.84
C ARG A 38 16.28 4.66 -6.40
N ALA A 39 16.49 5.66 -7.26
CA ALA A 39 16.22 7.06 -6.92
C ALA A 39 14.72 7.31 -6.69
N SER A 40 13.86 6.82 -7.59
CA SER A 40 12.40 6.94 -7.42
C SER A 40 11.90 6.17 -6.20
N GLN A 41 12.41 4.96 -5.94
CA GLN A 41 12.04 4.18 -4.75
C GLN A 41 12.45 4.85 -3.45
N ARG A 42 13.63 5.49 -3.39
CA ARG A 42 14.01 6.30 -2.21
C ARG A 42 13.09 7.52 -2.02
N ALA A 43 12.69 8.18 -3.10
CA ALA A 43 11.76 9.31 -3.01
C ALA A 43 10.39 8.86 -2.49
N ILE A 44 9.85 7.74 -3.01
CA ILE A 44 8.59 7.13 -2.57
C ILE A 44 8.68 6.75 -1.09
N LEU A 45 9.76 6.08 -0.70
CA LEU A 45 10.06 5.68 0.67
C LEU A 45 10.00 6.85 1.65
N HIS A 46 10.73 7.94 1.37
CA HIS A 46 10.74 9.10 2.25
C HIS A 46 9.38 9.81 2.31
N ILE A 47 8.68 9.94 1.18
CA ILE A 47 7.33 10.52 1.18
C ILE A 47 6.36 9.66 2.00
N GLN A 48 6.42 8.34 1.86
CA GLN A 48 5.59 7.42 2.65
C GLN A 48 5.85 7.58 4.15
N GLN A 49 7.12 7.59 4.56
CA GLN A 49 7.51 7.77 5.97
C GLN A 49 7.05 9.11 6.54
N GLU A 50 7.15 10.19 5.78
CA GLU A 50 6.70 11.52 6.21
C GLU A 50 5.16 11.62 6.31
N LEU A 51 4.42 11.05 5.35
CA LEU A 51 2.96 11.01 5.41
C LEU A 51 2.47 10.24 6.65
N GLU A 52 3.09 9.10 6.95
CA GLU A 52 2.81 8.34 8.18
C GLU A 52 3.15 9.15 9.43
N SER A 53 4.33 9.79 9.44
CA SER A 53 4.79 10.60 10.58
C SER A 53 3.86 11.79 10.88
N ILE A 54 3.27 12.40 9.85
CA ILE A 54 2.25 13.45 10.02
C ILE A 54 1.03 12.89 10.77
N VAL A 55 0.53 11.72 10.37
CA VAL A 55 -0.65 11.11 11.01
C VAL A 55 -0.34 10.72 12.45
N GLU A 56 0.82 10.10 12.70
CA GLU A 56 1.28 9.72 14.05
C GLU A 56 1.52 10.96 14.96
N GLY A 57 2.08 12.03 14.40
CA GLY A 57 2.45 13.24 15.13
C GLY A 57 1.26 14.14 15.46
N GLU A 58 0.34 14.33 14.51
CA GLU A 58 -0.82 15.21 14.68
C GLU A 58 -1.86 14.62 15.63
N LYS A 59 -1.96 13.28 15.72
CA LYS A 59 -2.91 12.55 16.60
C LYS A 59 -4.37 12.98 16.46
N LYS A 60 -4.72 13.57 15.32
CA LYS A 60 -6.08 14.04 15.00
C LYS A 60 -7.00 12.88 14.61
N TRP A 61 -6.44 11.82 14.06
CA TRP A 61 -7.19 10.68 13.54
C TRP A 61 -6.79 9.42 14.31
N PRO A 62 -7.76 8.60 14.77
CA PRO A 62 -7.45 7.34 15.42
C PRO A 62 -6.86 6.30 14.47
N VAL A 63 -7.15 6.38 13.16
CA VAL A 63 -6.67 5.41 12.16
C VAL A 63 -6.21 6.11 10.89
N GLY A 64 -4.99 5.78 10.44
CA GLY A 64 -4.47 6.12 9.12
C GLY A 64 -4.50 4.90 8.19
N LEU A 65 -5.12 5.05 7.03
CA LEU A 65 -5.13 4.05 5.97
C LEU A 65 -4.14 4.44 4.88
N CYS A 66 -3.07 3.66 4.73
CA CYS A 66 -2.05 3.88 3.71
C CYS A 66 -2.42 3.21 2.39
N ASP A 67 -2.28 3.93 1.28
CA ASP A 67 -2.24 3.31 -0.05
C ASP A 67 -0.81 2.85 -0.32
N ARG A 68 -0.53 1.57 0.02
CA ARG A 68 0.79 0.92 0.14
C ARG A 68 1.55 1.26 1.42
N GLY A 69 2.49 0.38 1.78
CA GLY A 69 3.41 0.57 2.91
C GLY A 69 4.88 0.62 2.45
N VAL A 70 5.77 1.00 3.36
CA VAL A 70 7.22 1.13 3.11
C VAL A 70 7.81 -0.15 2.51
N LEU A 71 7.41 -1.32 3.00
CA LEU A 71 7.98 -2.59 2.54
C LEU A 71 7.56 -2.99 1.12
N ASP A 72 6.53 -2.36 0.54
CA ASP A 72 6.23 -2.56 -0.88
C ASP A 72 7.44 -2.17 -1.74
N GLY A 73 8.23 -1.19 -1.32
CA GLY A 73 9.43 -0.74 -2.01
C GLY A 73 10.47 -1.84 -2.24
N LEU A 74 10.53 -2.85 -1.37
CA LEU A 74 11.40 -4.03 -1.56
C LEU A 74 11.05 -4.83 -2.81
N ALA A 75 9.77 -4.89 -3.19
CA ALA A 75 9.34 -5.61 -4.39
C ALA A 75 9.86 -4.97 -5.69
N TYR A 76 10.08 -3.64 -5.65
CA TYR A 76 10.58 -2.82 -6.76
C TYR A 76 12.08 -2.53 -6.68
N TRP A 77 12.72 -2.78 -5.55
CA TRP A 77 14.13 -2.47 -5.34
C TRP A 77 15.03 -3.31 -6.24
N GLN A 78 16.04 -2.66 -6.83
CA GLN A 78 17.07 -3.32 -7.64
C GLN A 78 18.42 -3.21 -6.95
N GLY A 79 19.07 -4.36 -6.71
CA GLY A 79 20.36 -4.45 -6.05
C GLY A 79 20.25 -5.21 -4.73
N ASP A 80 21.20 -4.95 -3.83
CA ASP A 80 21.23 -5.55 -2.51
C ASP A 80 20.09 -5.00 -1.63
N GLU A 81 19.47 -5.88 -0.86
CA GLU A 81 18.47 -5.52 0.14
C GLU A 81 19.08 -4.67 1.27
N ALA A 82 20.36 -4.88 1.59
CA ALA A 82 21.08 -4.07 2.58
C ALA A 82 21.08 -2.56 2.21
N ASP A 83 21.14 -2.25 0.90
CA ASP A 83 21.06 -0.87 0.42
C ASP A 83 19.66 -0.26 0.64
N PHE A 84 18.60 -1.08 0.58
CA PHE A 84 17.24 -0.62 0.86
C PHE A 84 17.11 -0.27 2.34
N TRP A 85 17.56 -1.16 3.24
CA TRP A 85 17.51 -0.92 4.68
C TRP A 85 18.35 0.29 5.11
N ALA A 86 19.51 0.49 4.48
CA ALA A 86 20.32 1.69 4.69
C ALA A 86 19.58 2.97 4.27
N ALA A 87 18.84 2.94 3.16
CA ALA A 87 18.04 4.08 2.70
C ALA A 87 16.80 4.32 3.56
N ALA A 88 16.14 3.25 4.03
CA ALA A 88 14.97 3.33 4.91
C ALA A 88 15.34 3.73 6.33
N GLN A 89 16.62 3.60 6.70
CA GLN A 89 17.10 3.77 8.07
C GLN A 89 16.27 2.95 9.07
N SER A 90 15.90 1.73 8.66
CA SER A 90 14.94 0.87 9.36
C SER A 90 15.32 -0.61 9.20
N SER A 91 14.44 -1.49 9.67
CA SER A 91 14.56 -2.95 9.55
C SER A 91 13.19 -3.57 9.37
N LEU A 92 13.14 -4.82 8.90
CA LEU A 92 11.89 -5.56 8.70
C LEU A 92 11.01 -5.57 9.96
N ALA A 93 11.62 -5.87 11.11
CA ALA A 93 10.91 -5.92 12.39
C ALA A 93 10.37 -4.54 12.82
N ALA A 94 11.13 -3.48 12.56
CA ALA A 94 10.70 -2.11 12.87
C ALA A 94 9.52 -1.71 11.97
N GLU A 95 9.61 -1.97 10.67
CA GLU A 95 8.51 -1.66 9.73
C GLU A 95 7.26 -2.50 10.04
N TYR A 96 7.38 -3.80 10.33
CA TYR A 96 6.24 -4.59 10.77
C TYR A 96 5.56 -4.01 12.02
N ALA A 97 6.34 -3.52 12.98
CA ALA A 97 5.77 -2.94 14.20
C ALA A 97 5.01 -1.62 13.95
N ARG A 98 5.27 -0.93 12.84
CA ARG A 98 4.59 0.33 12.46
C ARG A 98 3.18 0.09 11.95
N TYR A 99 2.93 -1.03 11.27
CA TYR A 99 1.61 -1.31 10.69
C TYR A 99 0.75 -2.08 11.69
N HIS A 100 -0.44 -1.55 12.00
CA HIS A 100 -1.39 -2.31 12.79
C HIS A 100 -1.86 -3.53 11.99
N CYS A 101 -2.33 -3.35 10.77
CA CYS A 101 -2.85 -4.42 9.93
C CYS A 101 -2.38 -4.22 8.49
N VAL A 102 -2.20 -5.32 7.76
CA VAL A 102 -1.85 -5.30 6.34
C VAL A 102 -2.92 -6.05 5.56
N ILE A 103 -3.59 -5.37 4.64
CA ILE A 103 -4.60 -5.95 3.76
C ILE A 103 -4.04 -5.97 2.34
N HIS A 104 -3.70 -7.16 1.86
CA HIS A 104 -3.12 -7.35 0.53
C HIS A 104 -4.18 -7.82 -0.47
N LEU A 105 -4.49 -6.96 -1.45
CA LEU A 105 -5.37 -7.30 -2.56
C LEU A 105 -4.56 -7.90 -3.70
N ARG A 106 -4.68 -9.22 -3.90
CA ARG A 106 -3.93 -9.91 -4.97
C ARG A 106 -4.28 -9.32 -6.35
N THR A 107 -3.26 -9.07 -7.14
CA THR A 107 -3.37 -8.53 -8.50
C THR A 107 -4.18 -9.48 -9.40
N PRO A 108 -5.14 -8.99 -10.19
CA PRO A 108 -5.86 -9.84 -11.14
C PRO A 108 -4.93 -10.36 -12.24
N THR A 109 -5.22 -11.54 -12.76
CA THR A 109 -4.58 -12.03 -13.99
C THR A 109 -5.11 -11.27 -15.20
N GLU A 110 -4.44 -11.41 -16.34
CA GLU A 110 -4.89 -10.82 -17.61
C GLU A 110 -6.32 -11.26 -17.97
N GLU A 111 -6.63 -12.54 -17.77
CA GLU A 111 -7.96 -13.13 -17.98
C GLU A 111 -9.05 -12.57 -17.05
N HIS A 112 -8.65 -11.97 -15.92
CA HIS A 112 -9.56 -11.46 -14.88
C HIS A 112 -9.53 -9.92 -14.76
N GLY A 113 -9.23 -9.23 -15.86
CA GLY A 113 -9.43 -7.78 -15.96
C GLY A 113 -8.22 -6.92 -15.61
N TYR A 114 -7.00 -7.44 -15.73
CA TYR A 114 -5.82 -6.58 -15.72
C TYR A 114 -5.86 -5.60 -16.91
N ASN A 115 -5.88 -4.30 -16.63
CA ASN A 115 -5.94 -3.24 -17.63
C ASN A 115 -4.94 -2.12 -17.31
N HIS A 116 -4.72 -1.23 -18.28
CA HIS A 116 -3.82 -0.06 -18.16
C HIS A 116 -4.60 1.26 -17.95
N ASP A 117 -5.82 1.20 -17.44
CA ASP A 117 -6.65 2.40 -17.22
C ASP A 117 -6.02 3.36 -16.20
N ASN A 118 -5.16 2.84 -15.30
CA ASN A 118 -4.31 3.66 -14.46
C ASN A 118 -3.03 4.03 -15.23
N PRO A 119 -2.79 5.31 -15.59
CA PRO A 119 -1.61 5.75 -16.32
C PRO A 119 -0.30 5.54 -15.53
N LEU A 120 -0.38 5.32 -14.21
CA LEU A 120 0.77 4.96 -13.39
C LEU A 120 1.15 3.48 -13.52
N ARG A 121 0.30 2.63 -14.10
CA ARG A 121 0.56 1.20 -14.31
C ARG A 121 1.24 0.99 -15.66
N VAL A 122 2.54 0.70 -15.60
CA VAL A 122 3.40 0.51 -16.80
C VAL A 122 3.84 -0.94 -16.97
N GLU A 123 3.58 -1.77 -15.96
CA GLU A 123 3.91 -3.18 -15.92
C GLU A 123 2.95 -4.00 -16.78
N THR A 124 3.46 -5.05 -17.41
CA THR A 124 2.63 -6.11 -18.00
C THR A 124 1.91 -6.90 -16.89
N ALA A 125 0.83 -7.61 -17.23
CA ALA A 125 0.13 -8.49 -16.29
C ALA A 125 1.08 -9.51 -15.62
N SER A 126 2.01 -10.09 -16.39
CA SER A 126 3.03 -11.00 -15.85
C SER A 126 4.01 -10.32 -14.89
N GLN A 127 4.46 -9.10 -15.20
CA GLN A 127 5.33 -8.35 -14.30
C GLN A 127 4.60 -7.96 -13.01
N ALA A 128 3.34 -7.55 -13.13
CA ALA A 128 2.51 -7.24 -11.97
C ALA A 128 2.29 -8.47 -11.07
N ALA A 129 2.07 -9.65 -11.65
CA ALA A 129 1.98 -10.91 -10.89
C ALA A 129 3.30 -11.25 -10.16
N LEU A 130 4.46 -11.00 -10.79
CA LEU A 130 5.76 -11.21 -10.13
C LEU A 130 5.98 -10.23 -8.97
N ILE A 131 5.59 -8.96 -9.13
CA ILE A 131 5.68 -7.95 -8.07
C ILE A 131 4.73 -8.31 -6.93
N ASP A 132 3.49 -8.69 -7.24
CA ASP A 132 2.47 -9.15 -6.30
C ASP A 132 2.96 -10.33 -5.44
N GLU A 133 3.63 -11.30 -6.07
CA GLU A 133 4.20 -12.44 -5.37
C GLU A 133 5.36 -12.04 -4.44
N LYS A 134 6.17 -11.03 -4.83
CA LYS A 134 7.19 -10.48 -3.92
C LYS A 134 6.53 -9.78 -2.73
N ILE A 135 5.53 -8.92 -2.97
CA ILE A 135 4.78 -8.22 -1.91
C ILE A 135 4.15 -9.24 -0.97
N HIS A 136 3.57 -10.32 -1.49
CA HIS A 136 3.04 -11.40 -0.68
C HIS A 136 4.11 -11.99 0.25
N LYS A 137 5.28 -12.38 -0.27
CA LYS A 137 6.38 -12.92 0.53
C LYS A 137 6.92 -11.94 1.58
N ILE A 138 6.95 -10.65 1.23
CA ILE A 138 7.42 -9.59 2.14
C ILE A 138 6.45 -9.38 3.29
N TRP A 139 5.15 -9.51 3.09
CA TRP A 139 4.15 -9.19 4.12
C TRP A 139 3.52 -10.40 4.79
N SER A 140 3.67 -11.62 4.25
CA SER A 140 3.01 -12.83 4.75
C SER A 140 3.38 -13.17 6.19
N ASP A 141 4.56 -12.72 6.65
CA ASP A 141 5.04 -12.95 8.02
C ASP A 141 4.54 -11.87 9.01
N HIS A 142 3.82 -10.85 8.53
CA HIS A 142 3.22 -9.85 9.41
C HIS A 142 2.09 -10.50 10.25
N PRO A 143 2.06 -10.32 11.59
CA PRO A 143 1.12 -11.04 12.47
C PRO A 143 -0.36 -10.82 12.17
N ARG A 144 -0.70 -9.68 11.54
CA ARG A 144 -2.06 -9.30 11.11
C ARG A 144 -2.09 -9.05 9.61
N TYR A 145 -1.65 -10.05 8.85
CA TYR A 145 -1.71 -10.06 7.39
C TYR A 145 -3.02 -10.71 6.89
N HIS A 146 -3.76 -9.99 6.07
CA HIS A 146 -4.98 -10.48 5.42
C HIS A 146 -4.84 -10.41 3.91
N MET A 147 -4.78 -11.57 3.27
CA MET A 147 -4.74 -11.69 1.82
C MET A 147 -6.16 -11.87 1.27
N ILE A 148 -6.54 -11.01 0.33
CA ILE A 148 -7.79 -11.13 -0.43
C ILE A 148 -7.43 -11.54 -1.85
N ASN A 149 -7.91 -12.71 -2.27
CA ASN A 149 -7.64 -13.26 -3.59
C ASN A 149 -8.17 -12.35 -4.70
N SER A 150 -7.63 -12.51 -5.90
CA SER A 150 -8.21 -11.86 -7.07
C SER A 150 -9.59 -12.45 -7.35
N HIS A 151 -10.48 -11.61 -7.87
CA HIS A 151 -11.86 -11.95 -8.18
C HIS A 151 -12.24 -11.17 -9.44
N PRO A 152 -13.04 -11.75 -10.36
CA PRO A 152 -13.45 -11.08 -11.59
C PRO A 152 -14.22 -9.78 -11.32
N ASP A 153 -15.03 -9.78 -10.24
CA ASP A 153 -15.70 -8.58 -9.75
C ASP A 153 -14.84 -7.88 -8.68
N PHE A 154 -14.36 -6.68 -9.02
CA PHE A 154 -13.57 -5.84 -8.13
C PHE A 154 -14.36 -5.35 -6.92
N LEU A 155 -15.69 -5.17 -7.03
CA LEU A 155 -16.52 -4.69 -5.92
C LEU A 155 -16.54 -5.72 -4.78
N VAL A 156 -16.61 -7.01 -5.10
CA VAL A 156 -16.53 -8.09 -4.11
C VAL A 156 -15.24 -8.01 -3.29
N LYS A 157 -14.10 -7.75 -3.95
CA LYS A 157 -12.81 -7.56 -3.26
C LYS A 157 -12.81 -6.31 -2.39
N ALA A 158 -13.37 -5.21 -2.90
CA ALA A 158 -13.43 -3.95 -2.19
C ALA A 158 -14.30 -4.08 -0.91
N GLU A 159 -15.44 -4.75 -0.99
CA GLU A 159 -16.30 -5.05 0.16
C GLU A 159 -15.62 -5.96 1.18
N GLU A 160 -14.86 -6.97 0.73
CA GLU A 160 -14.05 -7.79 1.63
C GLU A 160 -12.97 -6.97 2.33
N ALA A 161 -12.27 -6.10 1.61
CA ALA A 161 -11.27 -5.19 2.17
C ALA A 161 -11.87 -4.26 3.22
N VAL A 162 -13.02 -3.63 2.91
CA VAL A 162 -13.75 -2.75 3.83
C VAL A 162 -14.16 -3.51 5.09
N ARG A 163 -14.65 -4.75 4.98
CA ARG A 163 -14.98 -5.58 6.14
C ARG A 163 -13.77 -5.88 7.02
N HIS A 164 -12.60 -6.13 6.44
CA HIS A 164 -11.36 -6.28 7.21
C HIS A 164 -10.97 -4.97 7.89
N ILE A 165 -11.01 -3.83 7.19
CA ILE A 165 -10.72 -2.53 7.78
C ILE A 165 -11.62 -2.26 8.98
N ILE A 166 -12.94 -2.40 8.83
CA ILE A 166 -13.93 -2.13 9.89
C ILE A 166 -13.68 -2.97 11.14
N ARG A 167 -13.24 -4.23 10.99
CA ARG A 167 -12.91 -5.11 12.14
C ARG A 167 -11.71 -4.64 12.95
N GLU A 168 -10.77 -3.96 12.29
CA GLU A 168 -9.57 -3.40 12.91
C GLU A 168 -9.80 -1.98 13.45
N LEU A 169 -10.93 -1.34 13.11
CA LEU A 169 -11.27 -0.03 13.65
C LEU A 169 -11.63 -0.13 15.14
N PRO A 170 -11.30 0.90 15.94
CA PRO A 170 -11.76 0.99 17.32
C PRO A 170 -13.29 0.89 17.43
N THR A 171 -13.78 0.31 18.53
CA THR A 171 -15.22 0.05 18.77
C THR A 171 -16.12 1.27 18.62
N ILE A 172 -15.61 2.47 18.88
CA ILE A 172 -16.32 3.74 18.70
C ILE A 172 -16.67 4.00 17.22
N CYS A 173 -15.83 3.53 16.29
CA CYS A 173 -16.04 3.69 14.85
C CYS A 173 -16.93 2.59 14.26
N ALA A 174 -16.85 1.37 14.78
CA ALA A 174 -17.65 0.23 14.31
C ALA A 174 -19.16 0.43 14.51
N GLN A 175 -19.57 1.20 15.53
CA GLN A 175 -20.98 1.51 15.79
C GLN A 175 -21.59 2.51 14.81
N VAL A 176 -20.77 3.39 14.20
CA VAL A 176 -21.23 4.38 13.21
C VAL A 176 -21.31 3.77 11.81
N ALA A 177 -20.43 2.82 11.48
CA ALA A 177 -20.43 2.12 10.20
C ALA A 177 -21.51 1.02 10.06
N ALA A 178 -22.14 0.62 11.18
CA ALA A 178 -23.19 -0.41 11.23
C ALA A 178 -24.61 0.17 11.39
N ALA A 179 -24.75 1.49 11.40
CA ALA A 179 -26.02 2.23 11.50
C ALA A 179 -26.39 2.84 10.14
#